data_AF-W4LHP0-F1
#
_entry.id   AF-W4LHP0-F1
#
_cell.length_a   1.000
_cell.length_b   1.000
_cell.length_c   1.000
_cell.angle_alpha   90.00
_cell.angle_beta   90.00
_cell.angle_gamma   90.00
#
_symmetry.space_group_name_H-M   'P 1'
#
loop_
_entity.id
_entity.type
_entity.pdbx_description
1 polymer ?
#
loop_
_entity_poly.entity_id
_entity_poly.type
_entity_poly.pdbx_seq_one_letter_code
_entity_poly.pdbx_strand_id
1 'polypeptide(L)'
;MFDGYSVLLWISQNGHTITEIADIIGYTRPRLSQALHQDQITLPLARLLDTHFQLKVIPSASLTLEIEIKHDRPVRPAMKGRSAGSRSDGSSKLDEHLEEIAELVAAGVTQKEIAERYQTTPSNLHDWLKRRGLKAPRSAGQTAVEKSE
;
A
#
# COMPACT_ATOMS: atom_id res chain seq x y z
N MET A 1 1.28 4.61 37.04
CA MET A 1 0.98 5.73 36.11
C MET A 1 1.75 5.47 34.85
N PHE A 2 1.10 5.54 33.69
CA PHE A 2 1.74 5.20 32.42
C PHE A 2 2.27 6.48 31.76
N ASP A 3 3.54 6.48 31.41
CA ASP A 3 4.20 7.42 30.49
C ASP A 3 4.09 6.93 29.04
N GLY A 4 4.51 7.75 28.07
CA GLY A 4 4.39 7.43 26.64
C GLY A 4 5.13 6.16 26.23
N TYR A 5 6.25 5.85 26.89
CA TYR A 5 7.02 4.63 26.67
C TYR A 5 6.35 3.40 27.28
N SER A 6 5.76 3.54 28.48
CA SER A 6 4.98 2.48 29.12
C SER A 6 3.75 2.07 28.29
N VAL A 7 3.13 3.00 27.56
CA VAL A 7 2.05 2.68 26.61
C VAL A 7 2.59 1.87 25.43
N LEU A 8 3.73 2.25 24.83
CA LEU A 8 4.35 1.48 23.74
C LEU A 8 4.72 0.05 24.19
N LEU A 9 5.23 -0.08 25.41
CA LEU A 9 5.59 -1.36 25.99
C LEU A 9 4.35 -2.24 26.22
N TRP A 10 3.26 -1.65 26.69
CA TRP A 10 1.99 -2.34 26.86
C TRP A 10 1.42 -2.82 25.50
N ILE A 11 1.47 -1.98 24.47
CA ILE A 11 1.02 -2.33 23.11
C ILE A 11 1.74 -3.58 22.61
N SER A 12 3.08 -3.59 22.73
CA SER A 12 3.90 -4.75 22.35
C SER A 12 3.59 -6.00 23.18
N GLN A 13 3.42 -5.86 24.50
CA GLN A 13 3.12 -6.98 25.40
C GLN A 13 1.73 -7.60 25.14
N ASN A 14 0.77 -6.83 24.67
CA ASN A 14 -0.57 -7.32 24.34
C ASN A 14 -0.68 -7.80 22.88
N GLY A 15 0.43 -7.81 22.13
CA GLY A 15 0.46 -8.23 20.73
C GLY A 15 -0.25 -7.27 19.77
N HIS A 16 -0.57 -6.06 20.21
CA HIS A 16 -1.17 -5.03 19.38
C HIS A 16 -0.10 -4.26 18.62
N THR A 17 -0.45 -3.75 17.44
CA THR A 17 0.42 -2.80 16.74
C THR A 17 0.02 -1.35 17.04
N ILE A 18 0.99 -0.43 16.99
CA ILE A 18 0.72 1.02 17.11
C ILE A 18 -0.32 1.47 16.08
N THR A 19 -0.34 0.85 14.90
CA THR A 19 -1.32 1.15 13.85
C THR A 19 -2.74 0.72 14.24
N GLU A 20 -2.92 -0.45 14.83
CA GLU A 20 -4.24 -0.91 15.31
C GLU A 20 -4.78 -0.02 16.42
N ILE A 21 -3.92 0.33 17.38
CA ILE A 21 -4.30 1.23 18.46
C ILE A 21 -4.67 2.60 17.90
N ALA A 22 -3.90 3.10 16.93
CA ALA A 22 -4.20 4.35 16.23
C ALA A 22 -5.55 4.30 15.50
N ASP A 23 -5.89 3.18 14.86
CA ASP A 23 -7.18 3.01 14.17
C ASP A 23 -8.35 3.01 15.16
N ILE A 24 -8.22 2.30 16.28
CA ILE A 24 -9.27 2.20 17.33
C ILE A 24 -9.57 3.57 17.95
N ILE A 25 -8.54 4.38 18.21
CA ILE A 25 -8.70 5.71 18.82
C ILE A 25 -8.87 6.84 17.79
N GLY A 26 -8.87 6.52 16.50
CA GLY A 26 -9.02 7.51 15.41
C GLY A 26 -7.82 8.45 15.23
N TYR A 27 -6.61 8.03 15.60
CA TYR A 27 -5.37 8.76 15.40
C TYR A 27 -4.60 8.27 14.17
N THR A 28 -3.70 9.11 13.66
CA THR A 28 -2.75 8.67 12.63
C THR A 28 -1.56 7.97 13.27
N ARG A 29 -1.14 6.82 12.72
CA ARG A 29 0.03 6.07 13.19
C ARG A 29 1.28 6.93 13.46
N PRO A 30 1.78 7.78 12.53
CA PRO A 30 3.00 8.56 12.78
C PRO A 30 2.83 9.54 13.94
N ARG A 31 1.63 10.09 14.11
CA ARG A 31 1.33 11.07 15.16
C ARG A 31 1.17 10.43 16.52
N LEU A 32 0.53 9.27 16.59
CA LEU A 32 0.49 8.46 17.81
C LEU A 32 1.89 8.01 18.20
N SER A 33 2.67 7.49 17.26
CA SER A 33 4.07 7.11 17.49
C SER A 33 4.89 8.27 18.02
N GLN A 34 4.77 9.46 17.42
CA GLN A 34 5.52 10.64 17.83
C GLN A 34 5.07 11.17 19.19
N ALA A 35 3.77 11.19 19.48
CA ALA A 35 3.22 11.59 20.77
C ALA A 35 3.71 10.68 21.90
N LEU A 36 3.74 9.37 21.66
CA LEU A 36 4.23 8.40 22.65
C LEU A 36 5.74 8.48 22.87
N HIS A 37 6.54 8.64 21.81
CA HIS A 37 8.00 8.76 21.95
C HIS A 37 8.46 10.08 22.57
N GLN A 38 7.74 11.18 22.33
CA GLN A 38 8.09 12.50 22.86
C GLN A 38 7.39 12.81 24.19
N ASP A 39 6.70 11.82 24.78
CA ASP A 39 5.84 11.98 25.95
C ASP A 39 4.81 13.13 25.79
N GLN A 40 4.47 13.50 24.56
CA GLN A 40 3.50 14.57 24.26
C GLN A 40 2.08 14.02 24.30
N ILE A 41 1.70 13.47 25.44
CA ILE A 41 0.40 12.87 25.66
C ILE A 41 -0.58 14.00 25.97
N THR A 42 -1.45 14.30 25.01
CA THR A 42 -2.52 15.29 25.17
C THR A 42 -3.66 14.71 26.01
N LEU A 43 -4.40 15.56 26.73
CA LEU A 43 -5.58 15.17 27.51
C LEU A 43 -6.62 14.31 26.73
N PRO A 44 -7.02 14.63 25.47
CA PRO A 44 -7.93 13.79 24.70
C PRO A 44 -7.35 12.41 24.39
N LEU A 45 -6.04 12.31 24.11
CA LEU A 45 -5.38 11.03 23.87
C LEU A 45 -5.41 10.16 25.12
N ALA A 46 -5.10 10.74 26.28
CA ALA A 46 -5.17 10.04 27.57
C ALA A 46 -6.60 9.54 27.87
N ARG A 47 -7.63 10.35 27.58
CA ARG A 47 -9.04 9.96 27.74
C ARG A 47 -9.44 8.82 26.81
N LEU A 48 -8.97 8.81 25.56
CA LEU A 48 -9.25 7.73 24.62
C LEU A 48 -8.55 6.43 25.03
N LEU A 49 -7.30 6.51 25.50
CA LEU A 49 -6.57 5.36 26.03
C LEU A 49 -7.21 4.79 27.31
N ASP A 50 -7.76 5.66 28.16
CA ASP A 50 -8.57 5.25 29.32
C ASP A 50 -9.90 4.59 28.90
N THR A 51 -10.61 5.18 27.94
CA THR A 51 -11.93 4.68 27.49
C THR A 51 -11.83 3.32 26.79
N HIS A 52 -10.85 3.15 25.91
CA HIS A 52 -10.72 1.94 25.09
C HIS A 52 -9.87 0.85 25.74
N PHE A 53 -8.86 1.22 26.53
CA PHE A 53 -7.85 0.30 27.03
C PHE A 53 -7.66 0.36 28.56
N GLN A 54 -8.44 1.18 29.27
CA GLN A 54 -8.33 1.39 30.73
C GLN A 54 -6.92 1.83 31.18
N LEU A 55 -6.17 2.46 30.28
CA LEU A 55 -4.82 2.93 30.54
C LEU A 55 -4.87 4.34 31.14
N LYS A 56 -4.55 4.44 32.43
CA LYS A 56 -4.42 5.73 33.14
C LYS A 56 -3.08 6.37 32.84
N VAL A 57 -3.05 7.16 31.77
CA VAL A 57 -1.89 7.91 31.29
C VAL A 57 -1.92 9.33 31.86
N ILE A 58 -0.77 9.86 32.28
CA ILE A 58 -0.67 11.27 32.73
C ILE A 58 -0.57 12.16 31.48
N PRO A 59 -1.45 13.15 31.28
CA PRO A 59 -1.27 14.13 30.23
C PRO A 59 -0.09 15.04 30.60
N SER A 60 0.98 14.96 29.81
CA SER A 60 2.22 15.73 30.02
C SER A 60 2.22 17.03 29.18
N ALA A 61 1.52 17.03 28.04
CA ALA A 61 1.38 18.23 27.21
C ALA A 61 0.08 18.98 27.53
N SER A 62 0.20 20.20 28.10
CA SER A 62 -0.91 21.18 28.24
C SER A 62 -1.26 21.89 26.93
N LEU A 63 -0.63 21.52 25.81
CA LEU A 63 -0.93 22.16 24.53
C LEU A 63 -2.28 21.67 24.00
N THR A 64 -3.25 22.57 24.04
CA THR A 64 -4.52 22.57 23.32
C THR A 64 -4.25 22.49 21.82
N LEU A 65 -3.81 21.33 21.35
CA LEU A 65 -3.72 21.06 19.94
C LEU A 65 -5.13 20.64 19.52
N GLU A 66 -5.89 21.59 18.98
CA GLU A 66 -7.20 21.35 18.39
C GLU A 66 -7.07 20.21 17.39
N ILE A 67 -7.57 19.05 17.81
CA ILE A 67 -7.66 17.90 16.94
C ILE A 67 -8.93 18.15 16.13
N GLU A 68 -8.77 18.71 14.93
CA GLU A 68 -9.73 18.52 13.86
C GLU A 68 -9.83 17.00 13.64
N ILE A 69 -10.68 16.34 14.43
CA ILE A 69 -11.12 14.98 14.19
C ILE A 69 -12.01 15.09 12.95
N LYS A 70 -11.38 15.08 11.76
CA LYS A 70 -12.07 14.89 10.50
C LYS A 70 -12.72 13.49 10.55
N HIS A 71 -13.96 13.45 11.03
CA HIS A 71 -14.93 12.42 10.72
C HIS A 71 -15.27 12.51 9.23
N ASP A 72 -14.34 12.13 8.36
CA ASP A 72 -14.64 11.94 6.94
C ASP A 72 -14.24 10.51 6.55
N ARG A 73 -15.26 9.66 6.45
CA ARG A 73 -15.28 8.58 5.47
C ARG A 73 -16.55 8.78 4.63
N PRO A 74 -16.59 8.43 3.33
CA PRO A 74 -15.49 8.14 2.42
C PRO A 74 -15.69 8.85 1.08
N VAL A 75 -14.81 9.77 0.70
CA VAL A 75 -14.69 10.18 -0.71
C VAL A 75 -13.23 10.21 -1.09
N ARG A 76 -12.86 9.40 -2.09
CA ARG A 76 -11.61 9.60 -2.82
C ARG A 76 -11.57 11.06 -3.30
N PRO A 77 -10.54 11.86 -2.96
CA PRO A 77 -10.20 13.01 -3.75
C PRO A 77 -9.03 12.60 -4.64
N ALA A 78 -9.21 12.86 -5.93
CA ALA A 78 -8.15 12.78 -6.91
C ALA A 78 -6.88 13.51 -6.44
N MET A 79 -5.73 12.84 -6.68
CA MET A 79 -4.43 13.40 -7.04
C MET A 79 -3.89 14.61 -6.24
N LYS A 80 -2.76 14.41 -5.53
CA LYS A 80 -1.45 14.98 -5.94
C LYS A 80 -0.30 14.51 -5.02
N GLY A 81 0.67 13.81 -5.62
CA GLY A 81 2.09 14.04 -5.37
C GLY A 81 2.69 13.57 -4.05
N ARG A 82 2.91 12.26 -3.89
CA ARG A 82 4.09 11.74 -3.19
C ARG A 82 4.61 10.51 -3.93
N SER A 83 5.71 10.72 -4.65
CA SER A 83 6.53 9.67 -5.23
C SER A 83 7.11 8.84 -4.08
N ALA A 84 6.51 7.69 -3.79
CA ALA A 84 7.04 6.72 -2.84
C ALA A 84 7.34 5.43 -3.60
N GLY A 85 8.62 5.28 -3.94
CA GLY A 85 9.29 3.98 -4.02
C GLY A 85 8.80 3.01 -5.09
N SER A 86 9.19 3.26 -6.34
CA SER A 86 10.10 2.33 -7.01
C SER A 86 10.69 3.03 -8.23
N ARG A 87 11.82 3.73 -8.03
CA ARG A 87 12.80 3.85 -9.12
C ARG A 87 13.42 2.45 -9.28
N SER A 88 12.64 1.51 -9.80
CA SER A 88 13.24 0.46 -10.60
C SER A 88 13.66 1.19 -11.86
N ASP A 89 14.96 1.45 -11.91
CA ASP A 89 15.70 1.91 -13.06
C ASP A 89 15.14 1.29 -14.34
N GLY A 90 14.33 2.08 -15.05
CA GLY A 90 14.52 2.46 -16.45
C GLY A 90 14.54 1.41 -17.56
N SER A 91 14.71 0.12 -17.27
CA SER A 91 14.90 -0.90 -18.29
C SER A 91 14.32 -2.22 -17.78
N SER A 92 13.03 -2.48 -18.03
CA SER A 92 12.62 -3.88 -17.96
C SER A 92 13.38 -4.57 -19.09
N LYS A 93 13.96 -5.76 -18.90
CA LYS A 93 14.64 -6.49 -19.99
C LYS A 93 13.79 -6.63 -21.26
N LEU A 94 12.46 -6.55 -21.10
CA LEU A 94 11.49 -6.54 -22.18
C LEU A 94 11.48 -5.24 -23.01
N ASP A 95 11.96 -4.11 -22.47
CA ASP A 95 12.11 -2.84 -23.20
C ASP A 95 13.07 -2.97 -24.39
N GLU A 96 14.16 -3.73 -24.22
CA GLU A 96 15.14 -4.00 -25.27
C GLU A 96 14.53 -4.84 -26.40
N HIS A 97 13.50 -5.62 -26.08
CA HIS A 97 12.78 -6.49 -27.01
C HIS A 97 11.37 -5.96 -27.33
N LEU A 98 11.13 -4.66 -27.21
CA LEU A 98 9.80 -4.07 -27.39
C LEU A 98 9.22 -4.41 -28.76
N GLU A 99 9.99 -4.15 -29.81
CA GLU A 99 9.57 -4.36 -31.20
C GLU A 99 9.28 -5.83 -31.46
N GLU A 100 10.17 -6.72 -31.02
CA GLU A 100 10.01 -8.18 -31.17
C GLU A 100 8.79 -8.71 -30.41
N ILE A 101 8.56 -8.25 -29.17
CA ILE A 101 7.37 -8.62 -28.39
C ILE A 101 6.10 -8.09 -29.07
N ALA A 102 6.13 -6.88 -29.62
CA ALA A 102 4.98 -6.30 -30.32
C ALA A 102 4.64 -7.09 -31.60
N GLU A 103 5.65 -7.54 -32.36
CA GLU A 103 5.47 -8.42 -33.51
C GLU A 103 4.92 -9.78 -33.10
N LEU A 104 5.42 -10.39 -32.03
CA LEU A 104 4.93 -11.67 -31.52
C LEU A 104 3.47 -11.58 -31.05
N VAL A 105 3.11 -10.48 -30.40
CA VAL A 105 1.73 -10.21 -29.99
C VAL A 105 0.83 -9.97 -31.21
N ALA A 106 1.30 -9.24 -32.22
CA ALA A 106 0.58 -9.03 -33.47
C ALA A 106 0.41 -10.32 -34.29
N ALA A 107 1.38 -11.22 -34.24
CA ALA A 107 1.33 -12.56 -34.83
C ALA A 107 0.39 -13.52 -34.07
N GLY A 108 -0.14 -13.12 -32.90
CA GLY A 108 -1.06 -13.93 -32.11
C GLY A 108 -0.37 -14.98 -31.23
N VAL A 109 0.94 -14.87 -31.01
CA VAL A 109 1.68 -15.76 -30.11
C VAL A 109 1.15 -15.58 -28.68
N THR A 110 1.02 -16.69 -27.95
CA THR A 110 0.47 -16.65 -26.61
C THR A 110 1.43 -15.98 -25.64
N GLN A 111 0.88 -15.28 -24.64
CA GLN A 111 1.67 -14.62 -23.59
C GLN A 111 2.57 -15.61 -22.83
N LYS A 112 2.18 -16.89 -22.76
CA LYS A 112 2.97 -17.92 -22.10
C LYS A 112 4.28 -18.20 -22.86
N GLU A 113 4.19 -18.39 -24.18
CA GLU A 113 5.38 -18.65 -25.00
C GLU A 113 6.33 -17.45 -25.06
N ILE A 114 5.78 -16.24 -25.16
CA ILE A 114 6.56 -15.00 -25.07
C ILE A 114 7.24 -14.91 -23.70
N ALA A 115 6.52 -15.20 -22.62
CA ALA A 115 7.07 -15.15 -21.27
C ALA A 115 8.22 -16.15 -21.07
N GLU A 116 8.09 -17.38 -21.57
CA GLU A 116 9.15 -18.40 -21.51
C GLU A 116 10.39 -17.97 -22.31
N ARG A 117 10.20 -17.38 -23.48
CA ARG A 117 11.29 -16.92 -24.36
C ARG A 117 12.15 -15.81 -23.74
N TYR A 118 11.51 -14.88 -23.02
CA TYR A 118 12.21 -13.78 -22.33
C TYR A 118 12.45 -14.04 -20.85
N GLN A 119 12.33 -15.30 -20.40
CA GLN A 119 12.51 -15.73 -19.01
C GLN A 119 11.76 -14.84 -18.00
N THR A 120 10.54 -14.46 -18.36
CA THR A 120 9.67 -13.62 -17.52
C THR A 120 8.42 -14.40 -17.13
N THR A 121 7.62 -13.84 -16.22
CA THR A 121 6.35 -14.44 -15.85
C THR A 121 5.23 -13.89 -16.73
N PRO A 122 4.20 -14.71 -17.05
CA PRO A 122 3.06 -14.25 -17.85
C PRO A 122 2.35 -13.06 -17.20
N SER A 123 2.29 -13.02 -15.86
CA SER A 123 1.75 -11.88 -15.11
C SER A 123 2.57 -10.60 -15.32
N ASN A 124 3.91 -10.70 -15.29
CA ASN A 124 4.77 -9.56 -15.53
C ASN A 124 4.68 -9.06 -16.98
N LEU A 125 4.58 -9.97 -17.95
CA LEU A 125 4.34 -9.62 -19.36
C LEU A 125 2.98 -8.92 -19.54
N HIS A 126 1.93 -9.41 -18.88
CA HIS A 126 0.61 -8.79 -18.93
C HIS A 126 0.61 -7.36 -18.37
N ASP A 127 1.22 -7.14 -17.20
CA ASP A 127 1.38 -5.79 -16.63
C ASP A 127 2.27 -4.90 -17.52
N TRP A 128 3.31 -5.46 -18.14
CA TRP A 128 4.19 -4.75 -19.07
C TRP A 128 3.45 -4.30 -20.34
N LEU A 129 2.62 -5.16 -20.95
CA LEU A 129 1.77 -4.83 -22.09
C LEU A 129 0.74 -3.74 -21.72
N LYS A 130 0.08 -3.90 -20.55
CA LYS A 130 -0.89 -2.95 -20.02
C LYS A 130 -0.27 -1.55 -19.81
N ARG A 131 0.96 -1.48 -19.30
CA ARG A 131 1.68 -0.21 -19.10
C ARG A 131 2.01 0.52 -20.39
N ARG A 132 2.21 -0.20 -21.51
CA ARG A 132 2.50 0.39 -22.83
C ARG A 132 1.27 0.69 -23.66
N GLY A 133 0.07 0.36 -23.16
CA GLY A 133 -1.16 0.49 -23.94
C GLY A 133 -1.22 -0.49 -25.13
N LEU A 134 -0.34 -1.49 -25.17
CA LEU A 134 -0.43 -2.60 -26.10
C LEU A 134 -1.60 -3.45 -25.61
N LYS A 135 -2.76 -3.27 -26.25
CA LYS A 135 -3.93 -4.11 -26.01
C LYS A 135 -3.50 -5.54 -26.35
N ALA A 136 -3.30 -6.36 -25.32
CA ALA A 136 -3.26 -7.80 -25.50
C ALA A 136 -4.47 -8.17 -26.36
N PRO A 137 -4.32 -9.05 -27.36
CA PRO A 137 -5.46 -9.55 -28.09
C PRO A 137 -6.42 -10.05 -27.01
N ARG A 138 -7.57 -9.36 -26.93
CA ARG A 138 -8.69 -9.75 -26.08
C ARG A 138 -8.77 -11.25 -26.25
N SER A 139 -8.83 -12.00 -25.15
CA SER A 139 -9.15 -13.42 -25.16
C SER A 139 -10.56 -13.61 -25.73
N ALA A 140 -10.71 -13.35 -27.02
CA ALA A 140 -11.76 -13.86 -27.87
C ALA A 140 -11.35 -15.32 -28.05
N GLY A 141 -12.17 -16.21 -27.49
CA GLY A 141 -11.86 -17.61 -27.33
C GLY A 141 -11.27 -18.23 -28.61
N GLN A 142 -10.14 -18.91 -28.44
CA GLN A 142 -9.76 -19.97 -29.35
C GLN A 142 -10.50 -21.24 -28.92
N THR A 143 -11.75 -21.31 -29.35
CA THR A 143 -12.31 -22.53 -29.96
C THR A 143 -12.16 -22.40 -31.47
N ALA A 144 -11.91 -23.53 -32.15
CA ALA A 144 -11.69 -23.74 -33.59
C ALA A 144 -10.19 -23.75 -33.99
N VAL A 145 -9.57 -24.94 -34.13
CA VAL A 145 -9.47 -25.76 -35.37
C VAL A 145 -8.45 -25.10 -36.32
N GLU A 146 -7.31 -25.71 -36.67
CA GLU A 146 -7.28 -26.83 -37.62
C GLU A 146 -5.95 -27.61 -37.59
N LYS A 147 -6.08 -28.94 -37.56
CA LYS A 147 -5.11 -29.90 -38.09
C LYS A 147 -5.03 -29.71 -39.61
N SER A 148 -3.83 -29.65 -40.18
CA SER A 148 -3.38 -30.11 -41.51
C SER A 148 -2.01 -29.44 -41.75
N GLU A 149 -0.94 -30.09 -42.14
CA GLU A 149 -0.73 -31.28 -42.96
C GLU A 149 0.59 -31.96 -42.56
#